data_AF-A0A526V3Y3-F1
#
_entry.id   AF-A0A526V3Y3-F1
#
_cell.length_a   1.000
_cell.length_b   1.000
_cell.length_c   1.000
_cell.angle_alpha   90.00
_cell.angle_beta   90.00
_cell.angle_gamma   90.00
#
_symmetry.space_group_name_H-M   'P 1'
#
loop_
_entity.id
_entity.type
_entity.pdbx_description
1 polymer ?
#
loop_
_entity_poly.entity_id
_entity_poly.type
_entity_poly.pdbx_seq_one_letter_code
_entity_poly.pdbx_strand_id
1 'polypeptide(L)'
;MSDTELTSGDFTEAAEPFRLFAAWLDDATKSEPNDPNGVALATVDADGMPDVRMVLLKGFDESGFVFYTNFESAKGQEILGSMKAAM
;
A
#
# COMPACT_ATOMS: atom_id res chain seq x y z
N MET A 1 17.88 6.13 -25.03
CA MET A 1 16.77 5.81 -24.10
C MET A 1 17.24 6.33 -22.76
N SER A 2 16.66 7.42 -22.29
CA SER A 2 17.17 8.12 -21.10
C SER A 2 16.80 7.31 -19.87
N ASP A 3 17.80 6.83 -19.15
CA ASP A 3 17.66 6.37 -17.77
C ASP A 3 17.02 7.51 -16.97
N THR A 4 15.80 7.30 -16.51
CA THR A 4 15.17 8.17 -15.54
C THR A 4 15.52 7.58 -14.19
N GLU A 5 16.58 8.10 -13.57
CA GLU A 5 16.93 7.80 -12.19
C GLU A 5 15.72 8.12 -11.29
N LEU A 6 15.13 7.10 -10.68
CA LEU A 6 13.96 7.24 -9.80
C LEU A 6 14.31 7.67 -8.37
N THR A 7 15.49 8.27 -8.16
CA THR A 7 15.98 8.64 -6.82
C THR A 7 16.60 10.04 -6.71
N SER A 8 16.31 11.00 -7.62
CA SER A 8 16.90 12.36 -7.53
C SER A 8 15.95 13.56 -7.75
N GLY A 9 14.62 13.38 -7.78
CA GLY A 9 13.64 14.46 -8.03
C GLY A 9 12.52 14.59 -6.99
N ASP A 10 11.75 15.69 -7.07
CA ASP A 10 10.52 15.86 -6.29
C ASP A 10 9.49 14.81 -6.74
N PHE A 11 9.24 13.82 -5.88
CA PHE A 11 8.32 12.71 -6.17
C PHE A 11 6.89 13.18 -6.48
N THR A 12 6.53 14.40 -6.07
CA THR A 12 5.22 14.99 -6.37
C THR A 12 5.05 15.36 -7.84
N GLU A 13 6.13 15.39 -8.62
CA GLU A 13 6.11 15.63 -10.07
C GLU A 13 5.90 14.34 -10.88
N ALA A 14 5.91 13.16 -10.25
CA ALA A 14 5.75 11.89 -10.95
C ALA A 14 4.32 11.71 -11.51
N ALA A 15 4.20 11.61 -12.83
CA ALA A 15 2.91 11.41 -13.50
C ALA A 15 2.35 9.98 -13.38
N GLU A 16 3.21 9.00 -13.05
CA GLU A 16 2.87 7.57 -12.96
C GLU A 16 3.11 7.05 -11.52
N PRO A 17 2.16 7.26 -10.57
CA PRO A 17 2.39 6.95 -9.16
C PRO A 17 2.66 5.46 -8.88
N PHE A 18 2.00 4.55 -9.59
CA PHE A 18 2.24 3.11 -9.42
C PHE A 18 3.60 2.65 -9.98
N ARG A 19 4.11 3.33 -11.00
CA ARG A 19 5.47 3.07 -11.52
C ARG A 19 6.54 3.57 -10.56
N LEU A 20 6.31 4.74 -9.95
CA LEU A 20 7.16 5.25 -8.89
C LEU A 20 7.17 4.30 -7.69
N PHE A 21 5.98 3.85 -7.24
CA PHE A 21 5.87 2.84 -6.19
C PHE A 21 6.62 1.55 -6.53
N ALA A 22 6.51 1.05 -7.76
CA ALA A 22 7.20 -0.16 -8.19
C ALA A 22 8.73 -0.05 -8.03
N ALA A 23 9.30 1.09 -8.39
CA ALA A 23 10.73 1.33 -8.22
C ALA A 23 11.13 1.42 -6.74
N TRP A 24 10.34 2.09 -5.92
CA TRP A 24 10.59 2.15 -4.47
C TRP A 24 10.51 0.78 -3.80
N LEU A 25 9.54 -0.05 -4.19
CA LEU A 25 9.41 -1.41 -3.67
C LEU A 25 10.57 -2.30 -4.13
N ASP A 26 11.03 -2.16 -5.37
CA ASP A 26 12.22 -2.88 -5.88
C ASP A 26 13.48 -2.48 -5.11
N ASP A 27 13.67 -1.19 -4.82
CA ASP A 27 14.78 -0.70 -4.02
C ASP A 27 14.71 -1.19 -2.57
N ALA A 28 13.54 -1.12 -1.93
CA ALA A 28 13.32 -1.66 -0.59
C ALA A 28 13.60 -3.16 -0.54
N THR A 29 13.21 -3.92 -1.57
CA THR A 29 13.46 -5.37 -1.66
C THR A 29 14.94 -5.73 -1.65
N LYS A 30 15.82 -4.82 -2.12
CA LYS A 30 17.27 -5.04 -2.12
C LYS A 30 17.92 -4.81 -0.75
N SER A 31 17.31 -4.01 0.13
CA SER A 31 17.97 -3.50 1.35
C SER A 31 17.23 -3.73 2.67
N GLU A 32 15.91 -3.91 2.67
CA GLU A 32 15.13 -4.15 3.89
C GLU A 32 15.27 -5.61 4.33
N PRO A 33 15.85 -5.89 5.52
CA PRO A 33 16.09 -7.25 5.98
C PRO A 33 14.84 -8.02 6.39
N ASN A 34 13.73 -7.33 6.70
CA ASN A 34 12.48 -7.96 7.11
C ASN A 34 11.53 -8.11 5.90
N ASP A 35 10.35 -7.49 5.97
CA ASP A 35 9.30 -7.59 4.96
C ASP A 35 9.12 -6.24 4.25
N PRO A 36 9.76 -6.00 3.08
CA PRO A 36 9.60 -4.76 2.32
C PRO A 36 8.15 -4.52 1.84
N ASN A 37 7.32 -5.57 1.85
CA ASN A 37 5.91 -5.52 1.50
C ASN A 37 4.97 -5.45 2.72
N GLY A 38 5.52 -5.28 3.93
CA GLY A 38 4.72 -5.03 5.14
C GLY A 38 4.16 -3.61 5.14
N VAL A 39 2.84 -3.47 5.13
CA VAL A 39 2.15 -2.17 5.10
C VAL A 39 1.18 -2.01 6.26
N ALA A 40 1.08 -0.79 6.79
CA ALA A 40 0.14 -0.45 7.85
C ALA A 40 -1.22 -0.11 7.24
N LEU A 41 -2.22 -0.98 7.40
CA LEU A 41 -3.55 -0.77 6.88
C LEU A 41 -4.44 -0.13 7.94
N ALA A 42 -4.99 1.05 7.65
CA ALA A 42 -6.05 1.68 8.41
C ALA A 42 -7.43 1.36 7.81
N THR A 43 -8.39 1.03 8.65
CA THR A 43 -9.82 0.90 8.32
C THR A 43 -10.63 1.66 9.36
N VAL A 44 -11.95 1.76 9.17
CA VAL A 44 -12.80 2.58 10.03
C VAL A 44 -14.12 1.85 10.31
N ASP A 45 -14.56 1.89 11.56
CA ASP A 45 -15.86 1.37 11.95
C ASP A 45 -17.02 2.29 11.51
N ALA A 46 -18.25 1.90 11.86
CA ALA A 46 -19.46 2.65 11.51
C ALA A 46 -19.55 4.03 12.20
N ASP A 47 -18.87 4.21 13.33
CA ASP A 47 -18.86 5.46 14.10
C ASP A 47 -17.71 6.39 13.67
N GLY A 48 -16.83 5.92 12.80
CA GLY A 48 -15.70 6.70 12.31
C GLY A 48 -14.40 6.50 13.09
N MET A 49 -14.34 5.53 14.02
CA MET A 49 -13.12 5.24 14.77
C MET A 49 -12.12 4.45 13.92
N PRO A 50 -10.88 4.95 13.73
CA PRO A 50 -9.87 4.22 12.98
C PRO A 50 -9.30 3.02 13.75
N ASP A 51 -9.07 1.91 13.06
CA ASP A 51 -8.26 0.77 13.53
C ASP A 51 -7.12 0.52 12.53
N VAL A 52 -5.91 0.23 13.03
CA VAL A 52 -4.66 0.11 12.25
C VAL A 52 -3.91 -1.17 12.63
N ARG A 53 -3.41 -1.89 11.61
CA ARG A 53 -2.63 -3.12 11.78
C ARG A 53 -1.71 -3.37 10.58
N MET A 54 -0.68 -4.20 10.78
CA MET A 54 0.17 -4.66 9.69
C MET A 54 -0.54 -5.72 8.83
N VAL A 55 -0.38 -5.59 7.52
CA VAL A 55 -0.74 -6.61 6.52
C VAL A 55 0.40 -6.77 5.52
N LEU A 56 0.37 -7.85 4.73
CA LEU A 56 1.31 -8.06 3.65
C LEU A 56 0.68 -7.66 2.33
N LEU A 57 1.32 -6.74 1.62
CA LEU A 57 1.02 -6.44 0.22
C LEU A 57 1.33 -7.69 -0.64
N LYS A 58 0.35 -8.12 -1.42
CA LYS A 58 0.41 -9.31 -2.29
C LYS A 58 0.57 -8.96 -3.76
N GLY A 59 0.23 -7.74 -4.15
CA GLY A 59 0.39 -7.24 -5.51
C GLY A 59 -0.12 -5.81 -5.63
N PHE A 60 0.11 -5.20 -6.79
CA PHE A 60 -0.45 -3.92 -7.17
C PHE A 60 -0.50 -3.83 -8.69
N ASP A 61 -1.43 -3.06 -9.22
CA ASP A 61 -1.54 -2.71 -10.63
C ASP A 61 -2.13 -1.29 -10.75
N GLU A 62 -2.49 -0.88 -11.96
CA GLU A 62 -3.08 0.43 -12.24
C GLU A 62 -4.40 0.69 -11.48
N SER A 63 -5.05 -0.35 -10.95
CA SER A 63 -6.27 -0.28 -10.16
C SER A 63 -6.01 -0.11 -8.66
N GLY A 64 -4.77 -0.30 -8.19
CA GLY A 64 -4.40 -0.12 -6.79
C GLY A 64 -3.63 -1.30 -6.21
N PHE A 65 -3.79 -1.48 -4.89
CA PHE A 65 -3.01 -2.41 -4.08
C PHE A 65 -3.85 -3.62 -3.65
N VAL A 66 -3.22 -4.80 -3.57
CA VAL A 66 -3.87 -6.06 -3.22
C VAL A 66 -3.30 -6.63 -1.92
N PHE A 67 -4.18 -6.94 -0.97
CA PHE A 67 -3.86 -7.72 0.23
C PHE A 67 -4.96 -8.75 0.49
N TYR A 68 -4.66 -9.80 1.25
CA TYR A 68 -5.63 -10.82 1.63
C TYR A 68 -5.97 -10.73 3.11
N THR A 69 -7.21 -11.02 3.46
CA THR A 69 -7.66 -11.06 4.85
C THR A 69 -8.84 -12.01 5.04
N ASN A 70 -9.29 -12.17 6.29
CA ASN A 70 -10.52 -12.90 6.61
C ASN A 70 -11.70 -11.93 6.64
N PHE A 71 -12.76 -12.25 5.91
CA PHE A 71 -14.01 -11.47 5.88
C PHE A 71 -14.63 -11.29 7.27
N GLU A 72 -14.50 -12.26 8.17
CA GLU A 72 -15.05 -12.19 9.53
C GLU A 72 -14.16 -11.41 10.52
N SER A 73 -12.97 -10.95 10.10
CA SER A 73 -12.11 -10.12 10.96
C SER A 73 -12.65 -8.69 11.09
N ALA A 74 -12.22 -7.95 12.13
CA ALA A 74 -12.60 -6.56 12.36
C ALA A 74 -12.44 -5.69 11.09
N LYS A 75 -11.23 -5.64 10.51
CA LYS A 75 -10.97 -4.93 9.24
C LYS A 75 -11.84 -5.40 8.06
N GLY A 76 -12.20 -6.68 8.02
CA GLY A 76 -13.05 -7.24 6.97
C GLY A 76 -14.47 -6.71 7.05
N GLN A 77 -15.04 -6.71 8.27
CA GLN A 77 -16.35 -6.13 8.54
C GLN A 77 -16.34 -4.60 8.33
N GLU A 78 -15.31 -3.91 8.79
CA GLU A 78 -15.14 -2.46 8.61
C GLU A 78 -15.03 -2.04 7.14
N ILE A 79 -14.25 -2.77 6.33
CA ILE A 79 -14.14 -2.50 4.88
C ILE A 79 -15.48 -2.76 4.18
N LEU A 80 -16.15 -3.87 4.48
CA LEU A 80 -17.45 -4.17 3.87
C LEU A 80 -18.53 -3.14 4.26
N GLY A 81 -18.46 -2.58 5.47
CA GLY A 81 -19.41 -1.57 5.93
C GLY A 81 -19.13 -0.16 5.44
N SER A 82 -17.86 0.27 5.42
CA SER A 82 -17.47 1.65 5.13
C SER A 82 -16.94 1.87 3.71
N MET A 83 -16.46 0.81 3.05
CA MET A 83 -15.71 0.84 1.80
C MET A 83 -14.51 1.81 1.83
N LYS A 84 -13.89 1.97 3.00
CA LYS A 84 -12.75 2.87 3.23
C LYS A 84 -11.56 2.11 3.80
N ALA A 85 -10.39 2.41 3.25
CA ALA A 85 -9.10 1.94 3.72
C ALA A 85 -8.00 2.93 3.31
N ALA A 86 -6.91 2.95 4.06
CA ALA A 86 -5.68 3.68 3.71
C ALA A 86 -4.45 2.85 4.11
N MET A 87 -3.37 2.96 3.32
CA MET A 87 -2.09 2.30 3.53
C MET A 87 -0.95 3.27 3.24
#